data_AF-A0A3B9IUR0-F1
#
_entry.id   AF-A0A3B9IUR0-F1
#
_cell.length_a   1.000
_cell.length_b   1.000
_cell.length_c   1.000
_cell.angle_alpha   90.00
_cell.angle_beta   90.00
_cell.angle_gamma   90.00
#
_symmetry.space_group_name_H-M   'P 1'
#
loop_
_entity.id
_entity.type
_entity.pdbx_description
1 polymer ?
#
loop_
_entity_poly.entity_id
_entity_poly.type
_entity_poly.pdbx_seq_one_letter_code
_entity_poly.pdbx_strand_id
1 'polypeptide(L)'
;AGWMRRAAHRMQAGLFLGGTPSQVADTPLAFAAQVLGRILAGVVRDVERQGAGDWLLVPYEALPQALTTQILPWLGLIPTAEEADRLALAAGRHAKDPTGRQRFEPDGTRKRAAVTADLAALARDLADAYHDRLEHLRLQAGQA
;
A
#
# COMPACT_ATOMS: atom_id res chain seq x y z
N ALA A 1 -3.99 -16.83 2.05
CA ALA A 1 -4.91 -15.68 1.89
C ALA A 1 -5.99 -16.03 0.87
N GLY A 2 -7.28 -15.77 1.14
CA GLY A 2 -8.40 -16.25 0.31
C GLY A 2 -8.43 -15.74 -1.13
N TRP A 3 -7.72 -14.65 -1.44
CA TRP A 3 -7.65 -14.09 -2.80
C TRP A 3 -6.77 -14.91 -3.77
N MET A 4 -5.78 -15.65 -3.27
CA MET A 4 -4.99 -16.56 -4.11
C MET A 4 -5.82 -17.75 -4.61
N ARG A 5 -6.83 -18.20 -3.84
CA ARG A 5 -7.76 -19.26 -4.27
C ARG A 5 -8.69 -18.80 -5.41
N ARG A 6 -8.97 -17.50 -5.52
CA ARG A 6 -9.78 -16.93 -6.62
C ARG A 6 -9.02 -16.91 -7.95
N ALA A 7 -7.68 -16.91 -7.92
CA ALA A 7 -6.84 -17.02 -9.10
C ALA A 7 -6.96 -18.38 -9.81
N ALA A 8 -7.37 -19.43 -9.09
CA ALA A 8 -7.56 -20.76 -9.67
C ALA A 8 -8.76 -20.84 -10.64
N HIS A 9 -9.69 -19.87 -10.61
CA HIS A 9 -10.83 -19.83 -11.52
C HIS A 9 -10.85 -18.52 -12.33
N ARG A 10 -10.27 -18.56 -13.54
CA ARG A 10 -10.07 -17.38 -14.42
C ARG A 10 -11.33 -16.54 -14.64
N MET A 11 -12.50 -17.18 -14.68
CA MET A 11 -13.78 -16.48 -14.79
C MET A 11 -14.06 -15.57 -13.59
N GLN A 12 -13.83 -16.05 -12.37
CA GLN A 12 -14.03 -15.27 -11.15
C GLN A 12 -12.95 -14.19 -10.99
N ALA A 13 -11.71 -14.49 -11.41
CA ALA A 13 -10.61 -13.53 -11.42
C ALA A 13 -10.87 -12.38 -12.41
N GLY A 14 -11.41 -12.67 -13.60
CA GLY A 14 -11.81 -11.65 -14.58
C GLY A 14 -12.86 -10.70 -14.02
N LEU A 15 -13.95 -11.24 -13.46
CA LEU A 15 -14.98 -10.43 -12.79
C LEU A 15 -14.40 -9.59 -11.65
N PHE A 16 -13.57 -10.18 -10.79
CA PHE A 16 -12.93 -9.47 -9.67
C PHE A 16 -12.07 -8.29 -10.13
N LEU A 17 -11.41 -8.43 -11.28
CA LEU A 17 -10.55 -7.40 -11.88
C LEU A 17 -11.32 -6.43 -12.79
N GLY A 18 -12.65 -6.58 -12.94
CA GLY A 18 -13.45 -5.76 -13.85
C GLY A 18 -13.04 -5.93 -15.33
N GLY A 19 -12.58 -7.13 -15.71
CA GLY A 19 -12.14 -7.45 -17.07
C GLY A 19 -12.62 -8.83 -17.53
N THR A 20 -12.15 -9.28 -18.69
CA THR A 20 -12.49 -10.60 -19.23
C THR A 20 -11.53 -11.69 -18.71
N PRO A 21 -11.93 -12.98 -18.71
CA PRO A 21 -11.05 -14.08 -18.30
C PRO A 21 -9.79 -14.22 -19.17
N SER A 22 -9.83 -13.74 -20.41
CA SER A 22 -8.67 -13.70 -21.32
C SER A 22 -7.65 -12.63 -20.95
N GLN A 23 -8.05 -11.61 -20.17
CA GLN A 23 -7.16 -10.55 -19.69
C GLN A 23 -6.49 -10.90 -18.35
N VAL A 24 -6.85 -12.03 -17.74
CA VAL A 24 -6.25 -12.49 -16.47
C VAL A 24 -4.87 -13.06 -16.75
N ALA A 25 -3.86 -12.59 -16.02
CA ALA A 25 -2.50 -13.09 -16.19
C ALA A 25 -2.36 -14.59 -15.85
N ASP A 26 -1.47 -15.28 -16.56
CA ASP A 26 -1.36 -16.75 -16.52
C ASP A 26 -0.48 -17.26 -15.37
N THR A 27 0.38 -16.41 -14.81
CA THR A 27 1.26 -16.78 -13.70
C THR A 27 0.81 -16.13 -12.39
N PRO A 28 1.02 -16.77 -11.23
CA PRO A 28 0.68 -16.18 -9.93
C PRO A 28 1.34 -14.81 -9.70
N LEU A 29 2.59 -14.64 -10.15
CA LEU A 29 3.34 -13.39 -10.01
C LEU A 29 2.71 -12.26 -10.86
N ALA A 30 2.45 -12.53 -12.14
CA ALA A 30 1.83 -11.56 -13.03
C ALA A 30 0.39 -11.24 -12.60
N PHE A 31 -0.36 -12.23 -12.09
CA PHE A 31 -1.69 -12.00 -11.54
C PHE A 31 -1.65 -11.10 -10.30
N ALA A 32 -0.70 -11.34 -9.37
CA ALA A 32 -0.54 -10.49 -8.20
C ALA A 32 -0.16 -9.06 -8.59
N ALA A 33 0.77 -8.88 -9.53
CA ALA A 33 1.13 -7.56 -10.05
C ALA A 33 -0.07 -6.85 -10.71
N GLN A 34 -0.86 -7.58 -11.50
CA GLN A 34 -2.07 -7.07 -12.13
C GLN A 34 -3.13 -6.62 -11.12
N VAL A 35 -3.33 -7.38 -10.04
CA VAL A 35 -4.23 -7.00 -8.94
C VAL A 35 -3.74 -5.71 -8.28
N LEU A 36 -2.45 -5.63 -7.94
CA LEU A 36 -1.87 -4.46 -7.29
C LEU A 36 -1.93 -3.21 -8.17
N GLY A 37 -1.60 -3.34 -9.46
CA GLY A 37 -1.71 -2.25 -10.43
C GLY A 37 -3.13 -1.69 -10.53
N ARG A 38 -4.15 -2.57 -10.55
CA ARG A 38 -5.56 -2.13 -10.54
C ARG A 38 -5.97 -1.44 -9.24
N ILE A 39 -5.48 -1.91 -8.09
CA ILE A 39 -5.73 -1.23 -6.81
C ILE A 39 -5.12 0.18 -6.84
N LEU A 40 -3.86 0.31 -7.26
CA LEU A 40 -3.19 1.61 -7.38
C LEU A 40 -3.94 2.56 -8.33
N ALA A 41 -4.35 2.07 -9.51
CA ALA A 41 -5.12 2.84 -10.46
C ALA A 41 -6.48 3.32 -9.89
N GLY A 42 -7.14 2.47 -9.09
CA GLY A 42 -8.38 2.82 -8.40
C GLY A 42 -8.16 3.93 -7.36
N VAL A 43 -7.12 3.80 -6.53
CA VAL A 43 -6.78 4.81 -5.53
C VAL A 43 -6.42 6.14 -6.19
N VAL A 44 -5.62 6.16 -7.26
CA VAL A 44 -5.31 7.39 -8.02
C VAL A 44 -6.60 8.08 -8.47
N ARG A 45 -7.51 7.33 -9.10
CA ARG A 45 -8.79 7.87 -9.57
C ARG A 45 -9.62 8.47 -8.44
N ASP A 46 -9.68 7.81 -7.29
CA ASP A 46 -10.47 8.27 -6.16
C ASP A 46 -9.87 9.52 -5.51
N VAL A 47 -8.55 9.57 -5.33
CA VAL A 47 -7.83 10.75 -4.82
C VAL A 47 -8.02 11.94 -5.77
N GLU A 48 -7.91 11.74 -7.08
CA GLU A 48 -8.10 12.80 -8.07
C GLU A 48 -9.54 13.31 -8.13
N ARG A 49 -10.53 12.42 -7.93
CA ARG A 49 -11.95 12.77 -7.97
C ARG A 49 -12.40 13.54 -6.72
N GLN A 50 -11.95 13.12 -5.54
CA GLN A 50 -12.37 13.71 -4.26
C GLN A 50 -11.47 14.91 -3.89
N GLY A 51 -10.25 14.94 -4.42
CA GLY A 51 -9.24 15.92 -4.06
C GLY A 51 -8.29 15.35 -3.00
N ALA A 52 -7.04 15.81 -3.04
CA ALA A 52 -5.99 15.27 -2.20
C ALA A 52 -6.21 15.54 -0.69
N GLY A 53 -7.03 16.53 -0.32
CA GLY A 53 -7.35 16.85 1.07
C GLY A 53 -8.21 15.80 1.79
N ASP A 54 -8.98 14.99 1.04
CA ASP A 54 -9.83 13.93 1.59
C ASP A 54 -9.06 12.60 1.80
N TRP A 55 -7.78 12.57 1.45
CA TRP A 55 -6.93 11.39 1.52
C TRP A 55 -5.64 11.67 2.29
N LEU A 56 -5.34 10.86 3.30
CA LEU A 56 -4.03 10.86 3.92
C LEU A 56 -3.12 9.82 3.27
N LEU A 57 -2.16 10.29 2.45
CA LEU A 57 -1.14 9.45 1.82
C LEU A 57 0.13 9.44 2.69
N VAL A 58 0.45 8.29 3.28
CA VAL A 58 1.60 8.13 4.19
C VAL A 58 2.68 7.24 3.56
N PRO A 59 3.93 7.71 3.43
CA PRO A 59 5.00 6.88 2.90
C PRO A 59 5.42 5.83 3.95
N TYR A 60 5.76 4.63 3.50
CA TYR A 60 6.01 3.48 4.38
C TYR A 60 7.17 3.72 5.36
N GLU A 61 8.20 4.45 4.92
CA GLU A 61 9.37 4.83 5.71
C GLU A 61 9.07 5.85 6.81
N ALA A 62 7.95 6.57 6.76
CA ALA A 62 7.54 7.46 7.85
C ALA A 62 6.90 6.67 9.01
N LEU A 63 6.62 5.38 8.84
CA LEU A 63 6.16 4.52 9.92
C LEU A 63 7.33 4.16 10.85
N PRO A 64 7.09 4.02 12.15
CA PRO A 64 5.80 4.17 12.84
C PRO A 64 5.46 5.62 13.22
N GLN A 65 6.39 6.57 13.08
CA GLN A 65 6.26 7.94 13.59
C GLN A 65 5.05 8.70 13.00
N ALA A 66 4.66 8.39 11.77
CA ALA A 66 3.47 8.96 11.14
C ALA A 66 2.17 8.68 11.90
N LEU A 67 2.11 7.66 12.76
CA LEU A 67 0.91 7.37 13.54
C LEU A 67 0.48 8.56 14.40
N THR A 68 1.40 9.07 15.22
CA THR A 68 1.10 10.16 16.15
C THR A 68 1.22 11.54 15.50
N THR A 69 2.00 11.67 14.42
CA THR A 69 2.28 12.96 13.78
C THR A 69 1.35 13.29 12.60
N GLN A 70 0.73 12.29 11.97
CA GLN A 70 -0.11 12.49 10.78
C GLN A 70 -1.45 11.77 10.90
N ILE A 71 -1.44 10.46 11.20
CA ILE A 71 -2.64 9.61 11.14
C ILE A 71 -3.66 9.99 12.22
N LEU A 72 -3.24 10.08 13.49
CA LEU A 72 -4.17 10.44 14.57
C LEU A 72 -4.73 11.87 14.42
N PRO A 73 -3.92 12.91 14.15
CA PRO A 73 -4.44 14.24 13.86
C PRO A 73 -5.45 14.27 12.70
N TRP A 74 -5.17 13.55 11.60
CA TRP A 74 -6.08 13.48 10.45
C TRP A 74 -7.42 12.83 10.79
N LEU A 75 -7.42 11.86 11.71
CA LEU A 75 -8.64 11.25 12.25
C LEU A 75 -9.35 12.11 13.30
N GLY A 76 -8.84 13.30 13.62
CA GLY A 76 -9.38 14.17 14.67
C GLY A 76 -9.09 13.68 16.08
N LEU A 77 -8.09 12.81 16.26
CA LEU A 77 -7.68 12.25 17.54
C LEU A 77 -6.44 12.98 18.07
N ILE A 78 -6.57 13.58 19.26
CA ILE A 78 -5.48 14.26 19.95
C ILE A 78 -5.12 13.45 21.20
N PRO A 79 -4.13 12.56 21.14
CA PRO A 79 -3.69 11.81 22.30
C PRO A 79 -3.02 12.73 23.31
N THR A 80 -3.21 12.45 24.60
CA THR A 80 -2.35 12.98 25.66
C THR A 80 -0.90 12.52 25.47
N ALA A 81 0.05 13.17 26.15
CA ALA A 81 1.47 12.78 26.07
C ALA A 81 1.68 11.30 26.45
N GLU A 82 1.02 10.83 27.51
CA GLU A 82 1.10 9.43 27.95
C GLU A 82 0.50 8.46 26.92
N GLU A 83 -0.62 8.82 26.28
CA GLU A 83 -1.20 8.02 25.20
C GLU A 83 -0.29 7.99 23.98
N ALA A 84 0.30 9.12 23.60
CA ALA A 84 1.22 9.21 22.47
C ALA A 84 2.44 8.29 22.70
N ASP A 85 3.01 8.27 23.90
CA ASP A 85 4.13 7.39 24.26
C ASP A 85 3.74 5.91 24.18
N ARG A 86 2.57 5.54 24.72
CA ARG A 86 2.06 4.16 24.65
C ARG A 86 1.77 3.73 23.21
N LEU A 87 1.19 4.61 22.41
CA LEU A 87 0.90 4.37 20.99
C LEU A 87 2.18 4.22 20.17
N ALA A 88 3.18 5.07 20.39
CA ALA A 88 4.48 4.97 19.73
C ALA A 88 5.18 3.64 20.06
N LEU A 89 5.13 3.22 21.32
CA LEU A 89 5.71 1.94 21.76
C LEU A 89 5.00 0.73 21.12
N ALA A 90 3.67 0.78 21.00
CA ALA A 90 2.90 -0.27 20.34
C ALA A 90 3.14 -0.30 18.82
N ALA A 91 3.14 0.87 18.17
CA ALA A 91 3.35 1.01 16.73
C ALA A 91 4.76 0.62 16.29
N GLY A 92 5.75 0.72 17.18
CA GLY A 92 7.12 0.27 16.95
C GLY A 92 7.31 -1.25 16.83
N ARG A 93 6.23 -2.05 16.87
CA ARG A 93 6.29 -3.52 16.74
C ARG A 93 5.95 -3.98 15.34
N HIS A 94 6.59 -5.06 14.90
CA HIS A 94 6.29 -5.65 13.61
C HIS A 94 4.90 -6.30 13.62
N ALA A 95 3.94 -5.71 12.91
CA ALA A 95 2.52 -6.08 12.96
C ALA A 95 2.20 -7.54 12.57
N LYS A 96 3.14 -8.25 11.93
CA LYS A 96 3.00 -9.67 11.57
C LYS A 96 3.81 -10.61 12.47
N ASP A 97 4.51 -10.08 13.47
CA ASP A 97 5.15 -10.90 14.50
C ASP A 97 4.14 -11.19 15.61
N PRO A 98 3.62 -12.43 15.73
CA PRO A 98 2.64 -12.78 16.75
C PRO A 98 3.22 -12.71 18.17
N THR A 99 4.54 -12.67 18.32
CA THR A 99 5.19 -12.58 19.64
C THR A 99 5.31 -11.15 20.16
N GLY A 100 5.12 -10.14 19.29
CA GLY A 100 5.28 -8.72 19.64
C GLY A 100 6.70 -8.32 20.04
N ARG A 101 7.69 -9.19 19.80
CA ARG A 101 9.08 -8.95 20.21
C ARG A 101 9.86 -8.22 19.13
N GLN A 102 9.60 -8.52 17.87
CA GLN A 102 10.27 -7.92 16.74
C GLN A 102 9.87 -6.44 16.61
N ARG A 103 10.88 -5.58 16.46
CA ARG A 103 10.67 -4.17 16.15
C ARG A 103 10.30 -3.99 14.68
N PHE A 104 9.46 -2.99 14.41
CA PHE A 104 9.26 -2.52 13.06
C PHE A 104 10.53 -1.82 12.59
N GLU A 105 11.02 -2.22 11.42
CA GLU A 105 12.11 -1.53 10.71
C GLU A 105 11.67 -1.38 9.25
N PRO A 106 11.77 -0.16 8.67
CA PRO A 106 11.56 0.02 7.24
C PRO A 106 12.52 -0.86 6.43
N ASP A 107 12.00 -1.91 5.84
CA ASP A 107 12.80 -2.91 5.11
C ASP A 107 12.69 -2.77 3.58
N GLY A 108 12.22 -1.60 3.11
CA GLY A 108 12.00 -1.31 1.70
C GLY A 108 13.27 -1.47 0.87
N THR A 109 14.42 -0.99 1.34
CA THR A 109 15.71 -1.13 0.65
C THR A 109 16.13 -2.59 0.50
N ARG A 110 16.03 -3.37 1.58
CA ARG A 110 16.33 -4.82 1.57
C ARG A 110 15.41 -5.56 0.61
N LYS A 111 14.11 -5.25 0.61
CA LYS A 111 13.13 -5.85 -0.30
C LYS A 111 13.41 -5.50 -1.76
N ARG A 112 13.71 -4.23 -2.07
CA ARG A 112 14.07 -3.79 -3.42
C ARG A 112 15.34 -4.46 -3.93
N ALA A 113 16.35 -4.66 -3.08
CA ALA A 113 17.58 -5.35 -3.46
C ALA A 113 17.36 -6.84 -3.79
N ALA A 114 16.29 -7.46 -3.25
CA ALA A 114 15.93 -8.85 -3.50
C ALA A 114 14.96 -9.04 -4.69
N VAL A 115 14.62 -7.97 -5.41
CA VAL A 115 13.69 -8.03 -6.55
C VAL A 115 14.33 -8.77 -7.73
N THR A 116 13.60 -9.73 -8.29
CA THR A 116 13.98 -10.41 -9.52
C THR A 116 13.69 -9.55 -10.75
N ALA A 117 14.35 -9.84 -11.88
CA ALA A 117 14.14 -9.12 -13.13
C ALA A 117 12.67 -9.13 -13.59
N ASP A 118 12.00 -10.29 -13.48
CA ASP A 118 10.58 -10.44 -13.84
C ASP A 118 9.65 -9.58 -12.99
N LEU A 119 9.89 -9.55 -11.66
CA LEU A 119 9.09 -8.70 -10.77
C LEU A 119 9.35 -7.22 -11.05
N ALA A 120 10.59 -6.84 -11.34
CA ALA A 120 10.91 -5.46 -11.73
C ALA A 120 10.23 -5.06 -13.05
N ALA A 121 10.16 -5.97 -14.03
CA ALA A 121 9.44 -5.71 -15.29
C ALA A 121 7.94 -5.53 -15.06
N LEU A 122 7.32 -6.43 -14.30
CA LEU A 122 5.90 -6.33 -13.96
C LEU A 122 5.55 -5.05 -13.17
N ALA A 123 6.43 -4.62 -12.25
CA ALA A 123 6.23 -3.37 -11.52
C ALA A 123 6.26 -2.15 -12.44
N ARG A 124 7.26 -2.08 -13.34
CA ARG A 124 7.35 -1.02 -14.36
C ARG A 124 6.11 -0.95 -15.24
N ASP A 125 5.63 -2.10 -15.71
CA ASP A 125 4.54 -2.15 -16.68
C ASP A 125 3.17 -1.88 -16.06
N LEU A 126 2.97 -2.21 -14.78
CA LEU A 126 1.63 -2.27 -14.17
C LEU A 126 1.43 -1.33 -12.96
N ALA A 127 2.50 -0.85 -12.33
CA ALA A 127 2.41 -0.17 -11.03
C ALA A 127 3.14 1.18 -10.98
N ASP A 128 4.33 1.30 -11.55
CA ASP A 128 5.23 2.45 -11.34
C ASP A 128 4.55 3.78 -11.68
N ALA A 129 3.87 3.89 -12.83
CA ALA A 129 3.18 5.11 -13.23
C ALA A 129 2.10 5.56 -12.21
N TYR A 130 1.38 4.61 -11.62
CA TYR A 130 0.35 4.92 -10.61
C TYR A 130 0.98 5.24 -9.25
N HIS A 131 2.05 4.54 -8.88
CA HIS A 131 2.81 4.84 -7.67
C HIS A 131 3.37 6.27 -7.72
N ASP A 132 4.04 6.64 -8.82
CA ASP A 132 4.62 7.97 -9.00
C ASP A 132 3.55 9.06 -8.98
N ARG A 133 2.36 8.76 -9.53
CA ARG A 133 1.22 9.67 -9.46
C ARG A 133 0.73 9.89 -8.03
N LEU A 134 0.62 8.83 -7.22
CA LEU A 134 0.25 8.95 -5.81
C LEU A 134 1.29 9.73 -5.02
N GLU A 135 2.58 9.53 -5.30
CA GLU A 135 3.65 10.27 -4.63
C GLU A 135 3.60 11.76 -4.98
N HIS A 136 3.32 12.10 -6.24
CA HIS A 136 3.09 13.48 -6.64
C HIS A 136 1.88 14.11 -5.91
N LEU A 137 0.75 13.41 -5.86
CA LEU A 137 -0.45 13.87 -5.15
C LEU A 137 -0.21 14.06 -3.65
N ARG A 138 0.58 13.17 -3.03
CA ARG A 138 0.99 13.28 -1.62
C ARG A 138 1.78 14.55 -1.35
N LEU A 139 2.76 14.85 -2.21
CA LEU A 139 3.58 16.06 -2.07
C LEU A 139 2.76 17.34 -2.26
N GLN A 140 1.76 17.33 -3.15
CA GLN A 140 0.83 18.44 -3.32
C GLN A 140 -0.04 18.66 -2.09
N ALA A 141 -0.55 17.58 -1.48
CA ALA A 141 -1.38 17.65 -0.27
C ALA A 141 -0.63 18.20 0.94
N GLY A 142 0.66 17.87 1.09
CA GLY A 142 1.50 18.36 2.19
C GLY A 142 1.94 19.82 2.06
N GLN A 143 1.66 20.48 0.93
CA GLN A 143 1.97 21.90 0.69
C GLN A 143 0.75 22.84 0.83
N ALA A 144 -0.45 22.28 0.97
CA ALA A 144 -1.71 23.01 1.16
C ALA A 144 -2.02 23.21 2.64
#